data_AF-A0A2V9XNL9-F1
#
_entry.id   AF-A0A2V9XNL9-F1
#
_cell.length_a   1.000
_cell.length_b   1.000
_cell.length_c   1.000
_cell.angle_alpha   90.00
_cell.angle_beta   90.00
_cell.angle_gamma   90.00
#
_symmetry.space_group_name_H-M   'P 1'
#
loop_
_entity.id
_entity.type
_entity.pdbx_description
1 polymer ?
#
loop_
_entity_poly.entity_id
_entity_poly.type
_entity_poly.pdbx_seq_one_letter_code
_entity_poly.pdbx_strand_id
1 'polypeptide(L)'
;AKKAISDYKKAIGQPEGVAELMVFYCEQAADFSDEFGLQDDGYFSALVRMFEQALKFGSTIPGRQREALVARLDRVRSIGHHFGYGVGDDMDFLLSRYGFG
;
A
#
# COMPACT_ATOMS: atom_id res chain seq x y z
N ALA A 1 11.73 -6.01 -5.17
CA ALA A 1 10.88 -5.87 -3.95
C ALA A 1 9.92 -7.04 -3.70
N LYS A 2 9.00 -7.39 -4.64
CA LYS A 2 7.98 -8.45 -4.45
C LYS A 2 8.50 -9.79 -3.90
N LYS A 3 9.68 -10.24 -4.37
CA LYS A 3 10.32 -11.49 -3.91
C LYS A 3 10.74 -11.43 -2.44
N ALA A 4 11.30 -10.31 -1.98
CA ALA A 4 11.75 -10.14 -0.60
C ALA A 4 10.59 -10.20 0.42
N ILE A 5 9.44 -9.62 0.06
CA ILE A 5 8.21 -9.69 0.89
C ILE A 5 7.68 -11.13 0.95
N SER A 6 7.67 -11.82 -0.19
CA SER A 6 7.24 -13.24 -0.25
C SER A 6 8.16 -14.16 0.56
N ASP A 7 9.47 -13.93 0.49
CA ASP A 7 10.47 -14.73 1.21
C ASP A 7 10.42 -14.46 2.73
N TYR A 8 10.21 -13.21 3.16
CA TYR A 8 10.00 -12.86 4.57
C TYR A 8 8.75 -13.53 5.16
N LYS A 9 7.64 -13.54 4.41
CA LYS A 9 6.39 -14.22 4.77
C LYS A 9 6.57 -15.75 4.94
N LYS A 10 7.49 -16.35 4.21
CA LYS A 10 7.82 -17.79 4.29
C LYS A 10 8.77 -18.13 5.43
N ALA A 11 9.66 -17.20 5.80
CA ALA A 11 10.74 -17.47 6.74
C ALA A 11 10.25 -17.50 8.21
N ILE A 12 9.52 -16.48 8.66
CA ILE A 12 8.96 -16.37 10.03
C ILE A 12 7.71 -15.44 10.07
N GLY A 13 7.58 -14.54 9.08
CA GLY A 13 6.84 -13.28 9.09
C GLY A 13 5.74 -13.08 10.15
N GLN A 14 6.10 -12.37 11.23
CA GLN A 14 5.08 -11.77 12.08
C GLN A 14 4.18 -10.85 11.23
N PRO A 15 2.85 -10.93 11.37
CA PRO A 15 1.90 -10.15 10.58
C PRO A 15 2.27 -8.67 10.45
N GLU A 16 2.80 -8.11 11.53
CA GLU A 16 3.31 -6.75 11.66
C GLU A 16 4.43 -6.42 10.67
N GLY A 17 5.45 -7.27 10.58
CA GLY A 17 6.58 -7.05 9.68
C GLY A 17 6.20 -7.21 8.21
N VAL A 18 5.23 -8.08 7.91
CA VAL A 18 4.70 -8.23 6.55
C VAL A 18 3.93 -6.98 6.15
N ALA A 19 3.06 -6.47 7.03
CA ALA A 19 2.31 -5.24 6.77
C ALA A 19 3.23 -4.03 6.62
N GLU A 20 4.25 -3.90 7.47
CA GLU A 20 5.27 -2.85 7.37
C GLU A 20 5.96 -2.85 6.01
N LEU A 21 6.42 -4.01 5.54
CA LEU A 21 7.08 -4.14 4.24
C LEU A 21 6.14 -3.83 3.06
N MET A 22 4.86 -4.18 3.17
CA MET A 22 3.86 -3.84 2.16
C MET A 22 3.58 -2.34 2.11
N VAL A 23 3.45 -1.68 3.26
CA VAL A 23 3.28 -0.22 3.33
C VAL A 23 4.51 0.49 2.77
N PHE A 24 5.71 0.08 3.18
CA PHE A 24 6.95 0.64 2.66
C PHE A 24 7.06 0.50 1.13
N TYR A 25 6.67 -0.65 0.57
CA TYR A 25 6.59 -0.80 -0.89
C TYR A 25 5.67 0.25 -1.52
N CYS A 26 4.49 0.48 -0.94
CA CYS A 26 3.51 1.42 -1.48
C CYS A 26 4.02 2.86 -1.44
N GLU A 27 4.68 3.25 -0.34
CA GLU A 27 5.34 4.56 -0.19
C GLU A 27 6.38 4.76 -1.30
N GLN A 28 7.35 3.84 -1.42
CA GLN A 28 8.41 3.98 -2.41
C GLN A 28 7.90 3.97 -3.85
N ALA A 29 6.85 3.19 -4.14
CA ALA A 29 6.27 3.14 -5.47
C ALA A 29 5.49 4.41 -5.82
N ALA A 30 4.78 4.99 -4.84
CA ALA A 30 4.05 6.24 -5.03
C ALA A 30 5.01 7.42 -5.17
N ASP A 31 5.97 7.57 -4.25
CA ASP A 31 6.97 8.64 -4.29
C ASP A 31 7.77 8.62 -5.60
N PHE A 32 8.20 7.43 -6.04
CA PHE A 32 8.90 7.29 -7.33
C PHE A 32 8.04 7.72 -8.52
N SER A 33 6.74 7.38 -8.49
CA SER A 33 5.83 7.74 -9.58
C SER A 33 5.55 9.23 -9.62
N ASP A 34 5.42 9.88 -8.46
CA ASP A 34 5.22 11.33 -8.33
C ASP A 34 6.47 12.12 -8.77
N GLU A 35 7.66 11.68 -8.33
CA GLU A 35 8.92 12.38 -8.59
C GLU A 35 9.36 12.25 -10.06
N PHE A 36 9.23 11.07 -10.66
CA PHE A 36 9.77 10.78 -12.00
C PHE A 36 8.71 10.71 -13.10
N GLY A 37 7.42 10.89 -12.77
CA GLY A 37 6.33 10.88 -13.75
C GLY A 37 6.16 9.55 -14.47
N LEU A 38 6.30 8.44 -13.75
CA LEU A 38 6.13 7.10 -14.33
C LEU A 38 4.68 6.92 -14.81
N GLN A 39 4.48 6.59 -16.08
CA GLN A 39 3.14 6.34 -16.67
C GLN A 39 3.03 4.90 -17.17
N ASP A 40 2.99 3.95 -16.24
CA ASP A 40 2.86 2.53 -16.55
C ASP A 40 1.66 1.92 -15.82
N ASP A 41 0.61 1.60 -16.58
CA ASP A 41 -0.64 1.02 -16.06
C ASP A 41 -0.41 -0.28 -15.29
N GLY A 42 0.57 -1.09 -15.72
CA GLY A 42 0.94 -2.34 -15.06
C GLY A 42 1.58 -2.10 -13.69
N TYR A 43 2.40 -1.06 -13.59
CA TYR A 43 3.02 -0.60 -12.35
C TYR A 43 1.97 -0.06 -11.39
N PHE A 44 1.07 0.80 -11.86
CA PHE A 44 -0.04 1.32 -11.06
C PHE A 44 -0.99 0.23 -10.59
N SER A 45 -1.36 -0.70 -11.47
CA SER A 45 -2.12 -1.89 -11.10
C SER A 45 -1.42 -2.73 -10.03
N ALA A 46 -0.08 -2.82 -10.07
CA ALA A 46 0.68 -3.52 -9.05
C ALA A 46 0.74 -2.75 -7.72
N LEU A 47 0.78 -1.41 -7.76
CA LEU A 47 0.71 -0.54 -6.59
C LEU A 47 -0.64 -0.69 -5.89
N VAL A 48 -1.76 -0.52 -6.60
CA VAL A 48 -3.13 -0.67 -6.05
C VAL A 48 -3.32 -2.07 -5.45
N ARG A 49 -2.85 -3.13 -6.11
CA ARG A 49 -2.91 -4.49 -5.56
C ARG A 49 -2.09 -4.67 -4.29
N MET A 50 -0.93 -4.02 -4.16
CA MET A 50 -0.14 -4.08 -2.93
C MET A 50 -0.81 -3.27 -1.82
N PHE A 51 -1.39 -2.12 -2.15
CA PHE A 51 -2.14 -1.27 -1.24
C PHE A 51 -3.31 -2.03 -0.61
N GLU A 52 -4.11 -2.74 -1.42
CA GLU A 52 -5.19 -3.60 -0.91
C GLU A 52 -4.65 -4.69 0.04
N GLN A 53 -3.54 -5.33 -0.31
CA GLN A 53 -2.92 -6.34 0.56
C GLN A 53 -2.43 -5.75 1.87
N ALA A 54 -1.85 -4.54 1.85
CA ALA A 54 -1.41 -3.83 3.03
C ALA A 54 -2.59 -3.53 3.97
N LEU A 55 -3.73 -3.06 3.44
CA LEU A 55 -4.95 -2.83 4.22
C LEU A 55 -5.51 -4.14 4.80
N LYS A 56 -5.58 -5.19 3.98
CA LYS A 56 -6.04 -6.50 4.41
C LYS A 56 -5.21 -7.06 5.56
N PHE A 57 -3.88 -7.02 5.46
CA PHE A 57 -2.98 -7.43 6.55
C PHE A 57 -3.04 -6.47 7.75
N GLY A 58 -3.09 -5.16 7.51
CA GLY A 58 -3.21 -4.15 8.55
C GLY A 58 -4.46 -4.34 9.41
N SER A 59 -5.57 -4.80 8.82
CA SER A 59 -6.81 -5.10 9.54
C SER A 59 -6.67 -6.22 10.59
N THR A 60 -5.65 -7.08 10.49
CA THR A 60 -5.43 -8.20 11.42
C THR A 60 -4.49 -7.85 12.59
N ILE A 61 -3.95 -6.62 12.63
CA ILE A 61 -2.95 -6.15 13.59
C ILE A 61 -3.60 -5.29 14.70
N PRO A 62 -3.02 -5.20 15.92
CA PRO A 62 -3.55 -4.35 17.01
C PRO A 62 -3.71 -2.87 16.64
N GLY A 63 -4.68 -2.21 17.30
CA GLY A 63 -5.20 -0.86 16.98
C GLY A 63 -4.13 0.19 16.69
N ARG A 64 -3.22 0.44 17.64
CA ARG A 64 -2.21 1.52 17.51
C ARG A 64 -1.29 1.34 16.30
N GLN A 65 -0.89 0.12 16.00
CA GLN A 65 0.02 -0.14 14.87
C GLN A 65 -0.73 -0.11 13.55
N ARG A 66 -1.95 -0.65 13.53
CA ARG A 66 -2.87 -0.53 12.39
C ARG A 66 -3.14 0.94 12.04
N GLU A 67 -3.43 1.79 13.02
CA GLU A 67 -3.64 3.24 12.82
C GLU A 67 -2.41 3.90 12.18
N ALA A 68 -1.21 3.58 12.65
CA ALA A 68 0.03 4.11 12.07
C ALA A 68 0.26 3.67 10.62
N LEU A 69 -0.05 2.40 10.29
CA LEU A 69 0.04 1.87 8.93
C LEU A 69 -1.02 2.51 8.01
N VAL A 70 -2.25 2.66 8.48
CA VAL A 70 -3.35 3.29 7.73
C VAL A 70 -3.04 4.75 7.45
N ALA A 71 -2.50 5.51 8.42
CA ALA A 71 -2.12 6.91 8.20
C ALA A 71 -1.02 7.08 7.13
N ARG A 72 -0.17 6.07 6.93
CA ARG A 72 0.83 6.05 5.86
C ARG A 72 0.20 5.73 4.51
N LEU A 73 -0.71 4.75 4.49
CA LEU A 73 -1.48 4.41 3.30
C LEU A 73 -2.39 5.56 2.84
N ASP A 74 -2.94 6.36 3.75
CA ASP A 74 -3.70 7.56 3.39
C ASP A 74 -2.84 8.63 2.69
N ARG A 75 -1.55 8.75 3.06
CA ARG A 75 -0.61 9.59 2.32
C ARG A 75 -0.33 9.04 0.93
N VAL A 76 -0.12 7.72 0.81
CA VAL A 76 0.06 7.05 -0.49
C VAL A 76 -1.14 7.31 -1.41
N ARG A 77 -2.37 7.20 -0.88
CA ARG A 77 -3.60 7.52 -1.61
C ARG A 77 -3.61 8.97 -2.09
N SER A 78 -3.27 9.91 -1.21
CA SER A 78 -3.20 11.33 -1.55
C SER A 78 -2.25 11.59 -2.73
N ILE A 79 -1.06 10.97 -2.72
CA ILE A 79 -0.11 11.03 -3.83
C ILE A 79 -0.69 10.33 -5.09
N GLY A 80 -1.39 9.20 -4.91
CA GLY A 80 -2.02 8.44 -5.99
C GLY A 80 -3.00 9.25 -6.85
N HIS A 81 -3.63 10.30 -6.29
CA HIS A 81 -4.48 11.20 -7.07
C HIS A 81 -3.71 12.05 -8.09
N HIS A 82 -2.40 12.20 -7.94
CA HIS A 82 -1.57 12.94 -8.90
C HIS A 82 -1.25 12.13 -10.16
N PHE A 83 -1.37 10.80 -10.11
CA PHE A 83 -0.91 9.92 -11.20
C PHE A 83 -1.88 9.88 -12.39
N GLY A 84 -3.17 10.13 -12.16
CA GLY A 84 -4.24 9.82 -13.10
C GLY A 84 -4.62 8.33 -13.08
N TYR A 85 -5.24 7.85 -14.17
CA TYR A 85 -5.60 6.43 -14.38
C TYR A 85 -6.51 5.81 -13.31
N GLY A 86 -7.20 6.62 -12.51
CA GLY A 86 -8.09 6.15 -11.44
C GLY A 86 -7.36 5.56 -10.21
N VAL A 87 -6.03 5.72 -10.10
CA VAL A 87 -5.25 5.12 -9.00
C VAL A 87 -5.70 5.64 -7.63
N GLY A 88 -5.85 6.95 -7.49
CA GLY A 88 -6.37 7.56 -6.26
C GLY A 88 -7.80 7.11 -5.94
N ASP A 89 -8.66 7.04 -6.96
CA ASP A 89 -10.07 6.62 -6.79
C ASP A 89 -10.18 5.16 -6.33
N ASP A 90 -9.35 4.26 -6.90
CA ASP A 90 -9.25 2.88 -6.46
C ASP A 90 -8.80 2.80 -4.99
N MET A 91 -7.84 3.64 -4.59
CA MET A 91 -7.36 3.68 -3.21
C MET A 91 -8.40 4.25 -2.23
N ASP A 92 -9.17 5.26 -2.63
CA ASP A 92 -10.34 5.79 -1.87
C ASP A 92 -11.36 4.68 -1.62
N PHE A 93 -11.73 3.95 -2.68
CA PHE A 93 -12.65 2.83 -2.60
C PHE A 93 -12.12 1.75 -1.63
N LEU A 94 -10.83 1.43 -1.71
CA LEU A 94 -10.20 0.44 -0.85
C LEU A 94 -10.18 0.90 0.62
N LEU A 95 -9.81 2.13 0.94
CA LEU A 95 -9.86 2.63 2.32
C LEU A 95 -11.28 2.53 2.89
N SER A 96 -12.27 2.97 2.11
CA SER A 96 -13.69 2.90 2.49
C SER A 96 -14.13 1.45 2.73
N ARG A 97 -13.77 0.53 1.82
CA ARG A 97 -14.10 -0.90 1.90
C ARG A 97 -13.55 -1.57 3.17
N TYR A 98 -12.36 -1.17 3.62
CA TYR A 98 -11.74 -1.71 4.83
C TYR A 98 -12.09 -0.91 6.10
N GLY A 99 -12.95 0.11 6.01
CA GLY A 99 -13.43 0.91 7.15
C GLY A 99 -12.44 1.97 7.64
N PHE A 100 -11.58 2.46 6.75
CA PHE A 100 -10.50 3.41 7.03
C PHE A 100 -10.62 4.73 6.25
N GLY A 101 -11.81 5.02 5.70
CA GLY A 101 -12.12 6.25 4.94
C GLY A 101 -13.17 7.10 5.62
#